data_AF-A0A5C2FSD9-F1
#
_entry.id   AF-A0A5C2FSD9-F1
#
_cell.length_a   1.000
_cell.length_b   1.000
_cell.length_c   1.000
_cell.angle_alpha   90.00
_cell.angle_beta   90.00
_cell.angle_gamma   90.00
#
_symmetry.space_group_name_H-M   'P 1'
#
loop_
_entity.id
_entity.type
_entity.pdbx_description
1 polymer ?
#
loop_
_entity_poly.entity_id
_entity_poly.type
_entity_poly.pdbx_seq_one_letter_code
_entity_poly.pdbx_strand_id
1 'polypeptide(L)'
;MSIATTIRQQISLGSLMSLGMQQPAALTADNEEVGFTFLARILPITKSGRRGTSPRIMRVSVTLNGNDLYDVEVTYIARRKPVTHYEAVNVGAEQISTLMLALDYDGDQVLNPRLI
;
A
#
# COMPACT_ATOMS: atom_id res chain seq x y z
N MET A 1 6.77 21.19 -6.25
CA MET A 1 6.85 19.74 -6.51
C MET A 1 5.89 19.09 -5.53
N SER A 2 4.96 18.22 -5.98
CA SER A 2 3.88 17.69 -5.11
C SER A 2 4.36 16.47 -4.31
N ILE A 3 3.87 16.30 -3.08
CA ILE A 3 4.24 15.18 -2.17
C ILE A 3 3.91 13.83 -2.81
N ALA A 4 2.72 13.70 -3.40
CA ALA A 4 2.27 12.53 -4.14
C ALA A 4 3.19 12.20 -5.31
N THR A 5 3.70 13.22 -6.01
CA THR A 5 4.64 13.03 -7.12
C THR A 5 5.97 12.49 -6.61
N THR A 6 6.48 13.03 -5.51
CA THR A 6 7.71 12.57 -4.85
C THR A 6 7.59 11.13 -4.38
N ILE A 7 6.53 10.80 -3.64
CA ILE A 7 6.26 9.44 -3.15
C ILE A 7 6.17 8.46 -4.32
N ARG A 8 5.42 8.81 -5.37
CA ARG A 8 5.29 7.97 -6.56
C ARG A 8 6.63 7.73 -7.26
N GLN A 9 7.55 8.70 -7.25
CA GLN A 9 8.88 8.54 -7.85
C GLN A 9 9.81 7.65 -7.00
N GLN A 10 9.62 7.62 -5.68
CA GLN A 10 10.38 6.75 -4.77
C GLN A 10 9.89 5.30 -4.81
N ILE A 11 8.62 5.08 -5.15
CA ILE A 11 8.11 3.74 -5.43
C ILE A 11 8.54 3.34 -6.84
N SER A 12 9.24 2.21 -6.98
CA SER A 12 9.67 1.73 -8.29
C SER A 12 8.48 1.50 -9.22
N LEU A 13 8.62 1.89 -10.48
CA LEU A 13 7.59 1.67 -11.49
C LEU A 13 7.24 0.18 -11.63
N GLY A 14 8.24 -0.71 -11.47
CA GLY A 14 8.06 -2.15 -11.47
C GLY A 14 7.11 -2.62 -10.35
N SER A 15 7.28 -2.10 -9.13
CA SER A 15 6.41 -2.41 -7.98
C SER A 15 4.97 -1.96 -8.22
N LEU A 16 4.77 -0.74 -8.72
CA LEU A 16 3.44 -0.20 -9.03
C LEU A 16 2.73 -1.00 -10.12
N MET A 17 3.46 -1.37 -11.19
CA MET A 17 2.91 -2.17 -12.28
C MET A 17 2.59 -3.60 -11.84
N SER A 18 3.43 -4.19 -10.98
CA SER A 18 3.19 -5.53 -10.40
C SER A 18 1.91 -5.58 -9.56
N LEU A 19 1.57 -4.49 -8.88
CA LEU A 19 0.31 -4.35 -8.14
C LEU A 19 -0.90 -4.05 -9.04
N GLY A 20 -0.67 -3.81 -10.33
CA GLY A 20 -1.70 -3.39 -11.26
C GLY A 20 -2.31 -2.03 -10.86
N MET A 21 -1.47 -1.05 -10.54
CA MET A 21 -1.87 0.29 -10.11
C MET A 21 -2.93 0.90 -11.04
N GLN A 22 -4.01 1.40 -10.45
CA GLN A 22 -5.11 2.09 -11.09
C GLN A 22 -5.45 3.37 -10.33
N GLN A 23 -5.95 4.38 -11.05
CA GLN A 23 -6.43 5.64 -10.46
C GLN A 23 -5.43 6.30 -9.47
N PRO A 24 -4.16 6.53 -9.88
CA PRO A 24 -3.21 7.24 -9.03
C PRO A 24 -3.72 8.67 -8.77
N ALA A 25 -3.73 9.06 -7.50
CA ALA A 25 -4.20 10.37 -7.07
C ALA A 25 -3.36 10.90 -5.90
N ALA A 26 -3.38 12.21 -5.72
CA ALA A 26 -2.94 12.82 -4.48
C ALA A 26 -3.91 12.46 -3.36
N LEU A 27 -3.39 12.09 -2.20
CA LEU A 27 -4.17 11.92 -0.98
C LEU A 27 -4.19 13.26 -0.26
N THR A 28 -5.38 13.77 0.03
CA THR A 28 -5.57 15.03 0.74
C THR A 28 -6.24 14.82 2.09
N ALA A 29 -5.76 15.54 3.10
CA ALA A 29 -6.39 15.67 4.41
C ALA A 29 -6.42 17.16 4.76
N ASP A 30 -7.55 17.64 5.28
CA ASP A 30 -7.74 19.06 5.64
C ASP A 30 -7.40 20.07 4.51
N ASN A 31 -7.68 19.69 3.25
CA ASN A 31 -7.31 20.41 2.02
C ASN A 31 -5.81 20.52 1.72
N GLU A 32 -4.97 19.84 2.48
CA GLU A 32 -3.55 19.73 2.22
C GLU A 32 -3.21 18.38 1.60
N GLU A 33 -2.25 18.37 0.70
CA GLU A 33 -1.72 17.13 0.12
C GLU A 33 -0.83 16.44 1.14
N VAL A 34 -1.24 15.27 1.62
CA VAL A 34 -0.54 14.52 2.67
C VAL A 34 0.13 13.25 2.15
N GLY A 35 -0.18 12.85 0.91
CA GLY A 35 0.32 11.59 0.40
C GLY A 35 -0.08 11.24 -1.02
N PHE A 36 0.11 9.96 -1.32
CA PHE A 36 -0.21 9.33 -2.59
C PHE A 36 -1.19 8.18 -2.35
N THR A 37 -2.20 8.03 -3.21
CA THR A 37 -3.11 6.90 -3.15
C THR A 37 -3.39 6.32 -4.53
N PHE A 38 -3.64 5.02 -4.58
CA PHE A 38 -4.04 4.32 -5.79
C PHE A 38 -4.84 3.07 -5.45
N LEU A 39 -5.52 2.52 -6.46
CA LEU A 39 -6.16 1.23 -6.38
C LEU A 39 -5.21 0.14 -6.91
N ALA A 40 -5.11 -0.96 -6.19
CA ALA A 40 -4.34 -2.15 -6.57
C ALA A 40 -5.28 -3.36 -6.65
N ARG A 41 -5.00 -4.27 -7.60
CA ARG A 41 -5.75 -5.53 -7.71
C ARG A 41 -4.92 -6.66 -7.12
N ILE A 42 -5.10 -6.89 -5.83
CA ILE A 42 -4.26 -7.79 -5.04
C ILE A 42 -4.98 -9.13 -4.82
N LEU A 43 -4.27 -10.24 -5.05
CA LEU A 43 -4.74 -11.57 -4.67
C LEU A 43 -4.19 -11.93 -3.29
N PRO A 44 -4.99 -11.80 -2.22
CA PRO A 44 -4.48 -12.00 -0.87
C PRO A 44 -4.05 -13.45 -0.64
N ILE A 45 -2.94 -13.65 0.05
CA ILE A 45 -2.43 -14.91 0.55
C ILE A 45 -2.65 -14.90 2.07
N THR A 46 -3.44 -15.84 2.58
CA THR A 46 -3.73 -15.93 4.01
C THR A 46 -2.46 -16.22 4.82
N LYS A 47 -2.50 -15.96 6.13
CA LYS A 47 -1.45 -16.38 7.10
C LYS A 47 -1.01 -17.83 6.93
N SER A 48 -1.94 -18.72 6.63
CA SER A 48 -1.71 -20.15 6.41
C SER A 48 -1.10 -20.49 5.04
N GLY A 49 -0.70 -19.47 4.26
CA GLY A 49 -0.14 -19.63 2.92
C GLY A 49 -1.19 -20.01 1.86
N ARG A 50 -2.47 -20.04 2.21
CA ARG A 50 -3.54 -20.35 1.24
C ARG A 50 -3.78 -19.12 0.40
N ARG A 51 -3.70 -19.30 -0.91
CA ARG A 51 -4.07 -18.25 -1.86
C ARG A 51 -5.58 -17.99 -1.75
N GLY A 52 -5.97 -16.72 -1.71
CA GLY A 52 -7.36 -16.31 -1.79
C GLY A 52 -8.01 -16.84 -3.05
N THR A 53 -9.33 -17.00 -3.02
CA THR A 53 -10.09 -17.54 -4.16
C THR A 53 -10.27 -16.52 -5.28
N SER A 54 -10.18 -15.22 -4.97
CA SER A 54 -10.32 -14.14 -5.94
C SER A 54 -9.48 -12.91 -5.57
N PRO A 55 -8.97 -12.18 -6.58
CA PRO A 55 -8.32 -10.90 -6.35
C PRO A 55 -9.34 -9.86 -5.89
N ARG A 56 -8.88 -8.94 -5.04
CA ARG A 56 -9.67 -7.84 -4.49
C ARG A 56 -9.08 -6.51 -4.94
N ILE A 57 -9.95 -5.53 -5.15
CA ILE A 57 -9.53 -4.14 -5.34
C ILE A 57 -9.28 -3.56 -3.94
N MET A 58 -8.05 -3.13 -3.71
CA MET A 58 -7.61 -2.52 -2.46
C MET A 58 -7.15 -1.10 -2.74
N ARG A 59 -7.47 -0.17 -1.85
CA ARG A 59 -6.90 1.16 -1.84
C ARG A 59 -5.59 1.11 -1.06
N VAL A 60 -4.50 1.51 -1.71
CA VAL A 60 -3.21 1.72 -1.08
C VAL A 60 -3.07 3.22 -0.85
N SER A 61 -2.78 3.61 0.38
CA SER A 61 -2.53 4.97 0.81
C SER A 61 -1.13 5.04 1.40
N VAL A 62 -0.34 5.99 0.92
CA VAL A 62 1.02 6.25 1.42
C VAL A 62 1.08 7.70 1.83
N THR A 63 1.27 7.98 3.11
CA THR A 63 1.34 9.33 3.67
C THR A 63 2.73 9.64 4.20
N LEU A 64 3.20 10.87 4.01
CA LEU A 64 4.42 11.35 4.65
C LEU A 64 4.07 11.79 6.08
N ASN A 65 4.76 11.24 7.08
CA ASN A 65 4.54 11.57 8.48
C ASN A 65 5.55 12.61 8.99
N GLY A 66 5.37 13.08 10.22
CA GLY A 66 6.19 14.14 10.82
C GLY A 66 7.66 13.77 11.10
N ASN A 67 8.05 12.51 10.89
CA ASN A 67 9.43 12.03 11.04
C ASN A 67 10.15 11.89 9.69
N ASP A 68 9.60 12.46 8.61
CA ASP A 68 10.07 12.28 7.23
C ASP A 68 10.07 10.81 6.77
N LEU A 69 9.17 9.99 7.33
CA LEU A 69 8.96 8.59 6.96
C LEU A 69 7.56 8.38 6.38
N TYR A 70 7.32 7.21 5.79
CA TYR A 70 6.03 6.87 5.21
C TYR A 70 5.19 6.00 6.14
N ASP A 71 3.91 6.34 6.22
CA ASP A 71 2.88 5.44 6.76
C ASP A 71 2.09 4.87 5.58
N VAL A 72 1.86 3.56 5.59
CA VAL A 72 1.20 2.82 4.51
C VAL A 72 -0.03 2.13 5.06
N GLU A 73 -1.18 2.44 4.47
CA GLU A 73 -2.45 1.79 4.79
C GLU A 73 -3.02 1.14 3.54
N VAL A 74 -3.43 -0.12 3.64
CA VAL A 74 -4.13 -0.85 2.58
C VAL A 74 -5.51 -1.25 3.08
N THR A 75 -6.55 -0.75 2.41
CA THR A 75 -7.93 -1.01 2.79
C THR A 75 -8.73 -1.60 1.63
N TYR A 76 -9.76 -2.37 1.94
CA TYR A 76 -10.76 -2.81 0.97
C TYR A 76 -12.16 -2.73 1.56
N ILE A 77 -13.18 -2.71 0.71
CA ILE A 77 -14.57 -2.70 1.16
C ILE A 77 -15.08 -4.13 1.29
N ALA A 78 -15.47 -4.53 2.50
CA ALA A 78 -16.15 -5.79 2.78
C ALA A 78 -17.48 -5.51 3.47
N ARG A 79 -18.58 -6.10 2.97
CA ARG A 79 -19.93 -5.92 3.55
C ARG A 79 -20.28 -4.43 3.79
N ARG A 80 -19.93 -3.57 2.83
CA ARG A 80 -20.10 -2.10 2.86
C ARG A 80 -19.32 -1.37 3.97
N LYS A 81 -18.32 -2.01 4.57
CA LYS A 81 -17.43 -1.40 5.56
C LYS A 81 -15.98 -1.43 5.05
N PRO A 82 -15.18 -0.39 5.32
CA PRO A 82 -13.74 -0.47 5.11
C PRO A 82 -13.15 -1.51 6.07
N VAL A 83 -12.23 -2.31 5.55
CA VAL A 83 -11.45 -3.29 6.30
C VAL A 83 -9.98 -3.05 5.96
N THR A 84 -9.16 -2.90 7.00
CA THR A 84 -7.71 -2.81 6.87
C THR A 84 -7.16 -4.19 6.53
N HIS A 85 -6.47 -4.27 5.39
CA HIS A 85 -5.73 -5.45 4.94
C HIS A 85 -4.29 -5.41 5.45
N TYR A 86 -3.67 -4.23 5.43
CA TYR A 86 -2.30 -4.04 5.86
C TYR A 86 -2.10 -2.61 6.38
N GLU A 87 -1.25 -2.47 7.40
CA GLU A 87 -0.84 -1.19 7.96
C GLU A 87 0.65 -1.26 8.34
N ALA A 88 1.40 -0.23 7.99
CA ALA A 88 2.78 -0.03 8.42
C ALA A 88 3.04 1.44 8.71
N VAL A 89 3.85 1.70 9.72
CA VAL A 89 4.19 3.05 10.21
C VAL A 89 5.70 3.21 10.18
N ASN A 90 6.18 4.42 9.90
CA ASN A 90 7.62 4.75 9.89
C ASN A 90 8.45 3.93 8.89
N VAL A 91 7.93 3.74 7.67
CA VAL A 91 8.61 3.05 6.58
C VAL A 91 9.59 3.99 5.88
N GLY A 92 10.85 3.57 5.78
CA GLY A 92 11.89 4.31 5.05
C GLY A 92 11.65 4.32 3.52
N ALA A 93 12.13 5.38 2.85
CA ALA A 93 11.98 5.51 1.40
C ALA A 93 12.64 4.37 0.62
N GLU A 94 13.72 3.81 1.16
CA GLU A 94 14.44 2.66 0.60
C GLU A 94 13.67 1.35 0.72
N GLN A 95 12.73 1.25 1.66
CA GLN A 95 11.96 0.04 1.95
C GLN A 95 10.62 0.01 1.20
N ILE A 96 10.11 1.17 0.79
CA ILE A 96 8.74 1.28 0.29
C ILE A 96 8.49 0.44 -0.97
N SER A 97 9.46 0.41 -1.89
CA SER A 97 9.34 -0.38 -3.12
C SER A 97 9.24 -1.88 -2.86
N THR A 98 9.97 -2.37 -1.85
CA THR A 98 9.97 -3.76 -1.40
C THR A 98 8.66 -4.09 -0.69
N LEU A 99 8.20 -3.19 0.19
CA LEU A 99 6.92 -3.32 0.90
C LEU A 99 5.75 -3.44 -0.08
N MET A 100 5.72 -2.64 -1.16
CA MET A 100 4.68 -2.71 -2.19
C MET A 100 4.57 -4.11 -2.81
N LEU A 101 5.67 -4.83 -3.00
CA LEU A 101 5.66 -6.18 -3.57
C LEU A 101 5.14 -7.25 -2.59
N ALA A 102 5.06 -6.92 -1.30
CA ALA A 102 4.63 -7.82 -0.24
C ALA A 102 3.18 -7.63 0.21
N LEU A 103 2.46 -6.66 -0.36
CA LEU A 103 1.06 -6.37 0.00
C LEU A 103 0.09 -7.51 -0.33
N ASP A 104 0.53 -8.55 -1.05
CA ASP A 104 -0.26 -9.77 -1.28
C ASP A 104 -0.43 -10.63 -0.02
N TYR A 105 0.31 -10.40 1.06
CA TYR A 105 0.21 -11.18 2.29
C TYR A 105 -0.80 -10.60 3.30
N ASP A 106 -1.75 -11.42 3.74
CA ASP A 106 -2.85 -11.13 4.68
C ASP A 106 -2.51 -11.66 6.09
N GLY A 107 -1.32 -11.33 6.59
CA GLY A 107 -0.82 -11.81 7.89
C GLY A 107 -0.63 -10.73 8.96
N ASP A 108 -0.67 -11.13 10.24
CA ASP A 108 -0.53 -10.18 11.38
C ASP A 108 0.91 -9.68 11.54
N GLN A 109 1.83 -10.29 10.81
CA GLN A 109 3.22 -9.86 10.76
C GLN A 109 3.38 -8.90 9.60
N VAL A 110 4.00 -7.75 9.89
CA VAL A 110 4.31 -6.64 8.97
C VAL A 110 5.21 -7.09 7.78
N LEU A 111 5.70 -8.33 7.78
CA LEU A 111 6.58 -8.89 6.75
C LEU A 111 5.98 -10.15 6.14
N ASN A 112 5.72 -10.09 4.83
CA ASN A 112 5.53 -11.27 4.00
C ASN A 112 6.76 -12.18 4.14
N PRO A 113 6.61 -13.49 4.41
CA PRO A 113 7.74 -14.43 4.55
C PRO A 113 8.69 -14.49 3.35
N ARG A 114 8.32 -13.91 2.20
CA ARG A 114 9.17 -13.75 1.02
C ARG A 114 10.20 -12.61 1.13
N LEU A 115 10.10 -11.77 2.16
CA LEU A 115 11.00 -10.64 2.42
C LEU A 115 12.03 -10.91 3.53
N ILE A 116 12.12 -12.16 4.01
CA ILE A 116 13.10 -12.62 5.00
C ILE A 116 14.30 -13.25 4.27
#